data_AF-A0A2K2VY19-F1
#
_entry.id   AF-A0A2K2VY19-F1
#
_cell.length_a   1.000
_cell.length_b   1.000
_cell.length_c   1.000
_cell.angle_alpha   90.00
_cell.angle_beta   90.00
_cell.angle_gamma   90.00
#
_symmetry.space_group_name_H-M   'P 1'
#
loop_
_entity.id
_entity.type
_entity.pdbx_description
1 polymer ?
#
loop_
_entity_poly.entity_id
_entity_poly.type
_entity_poly.pdbx_seq_one_letter_code
_entity_poly.pdbx_strand_id
1 'polypeptide(L)'
;MQDWTPFVQSVLLVGLGWLLSGLRPWLQKAKTRKANWRAMKTEVSIWKRKADQFKGEQILGPLYRLPIINFWNSLMNLIGSGFDKADQIDRLSDFFLNANGFNRGLDNIDSYIKAGFKEDADEINRENTRNRVYANEIMRLYPNVIEILDKQL
;
A
#
# COMPACT_ATOMS: atom_id res chain seq x y z
N MET A 1 -42.48 50.05 9.89
CA MET A 1 -41.12 49.51 9.68
C MET A 1 -41.28 48.04 9.35
N GLN A 2 -40.77 47.59 8.20
CA GLN A 2 -40.90 46.20 7.76
C GLN A 2 -39.82 45.36 8.46
N ASP A 3 -40.24 44.27 9.10
CA ASP A 3 -39.37 43.43 9.92
C ASP A 3 -38.65 42.42 9.03
N TRP A 4 -37.36 42.65 8.76
CA TRP A 4 -36.52 41.84 7.86
C TRP A 4 -35.88 40.63 8.56
N THR A 5 -36.08 40.50 9.87
CA THR A 5 -35.54 39.43 10.70
C THR A 5 -35.81 38.00 10.19
N PRO A 6 -37.02 37.60 9.75
CA PRO A 6 -37.26 36.23 9.26
C PRO A 6 -36.54 35.93 7.94
N PHE A 7 -36.32 36.94 7.10
CA PHE A 7 -35.59 36.79 5.84
C PHE A 7 -34.10 36.57 6.08
N VAL A 8 -33.48 37.38 6.95
CA VAL A 8 -32.06 37.25 7.33
C VAL A 8 -31.79 35.91 8.00
N GLN A 9 -32.68 35.46 8.90
CA GLN A 9 -32.59 34.14 9.53
C GLN A 9 -32.65 33.00 8.50
N SER A 10 -33.54 33.10 7.51
CA SER A 10 -33.68 32.08 6.46
C SER A 10 -32.43 31.98 5.59
N VAL A 11 -31.84 33.11 5.20
CA VAL A 11 -30.59 33.13 4.41
C VAL A 11 -29.42 32.57 5.21
N LEU A 12 -29.31 32.91 6.49
CA LEU A 12 -28.27 32.36 7.38
C LEU A 12 -28.39 30.85 7.56
N LEU A 13 -29.61 30.33 7.73
CA LEU A 13 -29.86 28.89 7.87
C LEU A 13 -29.53 28.12 6.59
N VAL A 14 -29.87 28.66 5.42
CA VAL A 14 -29.51 28.05 4.13
C VAL A 14 -27.99 28.08 3.92
N GLY A 15 -27.34 29.21 4.23
CA GLY A 15 -25.89 29.35 4.17
C GLY A 15 -25.16 28.36 5.11
N LEU A 16 -25.64 28.21 6.34
CA LEU A 16 -25.15 27.22 7.30
C LEU A 16 -25.35 25.78 6.81
N GLY A 17 -26.53 25.48 6.26
CA GLY A 17 -26.82 24.16 5.69
C GLY A 17 -25.87 23.82 4.54
N TRP A 18 -25.58 24.78 3.67
CA TRP A 18 -24.66 24.60 2.55
C TRP A 18 -23.20 24.42 3.02
N LEU A 19 -22.77 25.21 4.00
CA LEU A 19 -21.44 25.09 4.63
C LEU A 19 -21.26 23.73 5.32
N LEU A 20 -22.22 23.31 6.14
CA LEU A 20 -22.17 22.02 6.84
C LEU A 20 -22.21 20.83 5.86
N SER A 21 -22.99 20.97 4.77
CA SER A 21 -23.06 19.99 3.69
C SER A 21 -21.73 19.83 2.96
N GLY A 22 -20.97 20.91 2.75
CA GLY A 22 -19.63 20.84 2.16
C GLY A 22 -18.54 20.35 3.14
N LEU A 23 -18.68 20.66 4.43
CA LEU A 23 -17.67 20.35 5.45
C LEU A 23 -17.56 18.84 5.72
N ARG A 24 -18.70 18.13 5.81
CA ARG A 24 -18.70 16.69 6.15
C ARG A 24 -18.01 15.82 5.09
N PRO A 25 -18.28 15.96 3.78
CA PRO A 25 -17.55 15.26 2.73
C PRO A 25 -16.06 15.59 2.72
N TRP A 26 -15.69 16.84 2.99
CA TRP A 26 -14.29 17.25 3.05
C TRP A 26 -13.54 16.56 4.19
N LEU A 27 -14.11 16.53 5.39
CA LEU A 27 -13.56 15.81 6.54
C LEU A 27 -13.49 14.30 6.29
N GLN A 28 -14.51 13.71 5.66
CA GLN A 28 -14.49 12.30 5.29
C GLN A 28 -13.37 11.99 4.29
N LYS A 29 -13.19 12.82 3.25
CA LYS A 29 -12.08 12.68 2.29
C LYS A 29 -10.72 12.76 2.98
N ALA A 30 -10.53 13.72 3.87
CA ALA A 30 -9.29 13.85 4.64
C ALA A 30 -9.02 12.62 5.53
N LYS A 31 -10.05 12.10 6.21
CA LYS A 31 -9.96 10.88 7.03
C LYS A 31 -9.60 9.66 6.19
N THR A 32 -10.27 9.45 5.05
CA THR A 32 -10.00 8.33 4.14
C THR A 32 -8.59 8.39 3.57
N ARG A 33 -8.13 9.60 3.17
CA ARG A 33 -6.75 9.80 2.71
C ARG A 33 -5.73 9.36 3.77
N LYS A 34 -5.92 9.79 5.01
CA LYS A 34 -5.04 9.38 6.12
C LYS A 34 -5.09 7.88 6.40
N ALA A 35 -6.26 7.27 6.28
CA ALA A 35 -6.43 5.83 6.44
C ALA A 35 -5.65 5.03 5.37
N ASN A 36 -5.71 5.46 4.11
CA ASN A 36 -4.96 4.83 3.01
C ASN A 36 -3.43 4.89 3.24
N TRP A 37 -2.90 6.03 3.66
CA TRP A 37 -1.48 6.15 4.00
C TRP A 37 -1.07 5.23 5.15
N ARG A 38 -1.89 5.14 6.20
CA ARG A 38 -1.65 4.24 7.35
C ARG A 38 -1.71 2.77 6.95
N ALA A 39 -2.64 2.40 6.06
CA ALA A 39 -2.76 1.05 5.55
C ALA A 39 -1.49 0.63 4.79
N MET A 40 -1.01 1.49 3.88
CA MET A 40 0.27 1.25 3.16
C MET A 40 1.45 1.12 4.11
N LYS A 41 1.58 2.04 5.08
CA LYS A 41 2.66 2.01 6.08
C LYS A 41 2.68 0.70 6.86
N THR A 42 1.50 0.19 7.21
CA THR A 42 1.37 -1.07 7.96
C THR A 42 1.82 -2.26 7.11
N GLU A 43 1.39 -2.35 5.84
CA GLU A 43 1.82 -3.43 4.95
C GLU A 43 3.31 -3.38 4.66
N VAL A 44 3.87 -2.21 4.34
CA VAL A 44 5.32 -2.03 4.10
C VAL A 44 6.14 -2.50 5.30
N SER A 45 5.67 -2.23 6.51
CA SER A 45 6.32 -2.70 7.74
C SER A 45 6.26 -4.22 7.91
N ILE A 46 5.14 -4.84 7.50
CA ILE A 46 5.04 -6.32 7.45
C ILE A 46 6.01 -6.89 6.43
N TRP A 47 6.12 -6.26 5.25
CA TRP A 47 7.01 -6.75 4.18
C TRP A 47 8.46 -6.73 4.60
N LYS A 48 8.91 -5.65 5.25
CA LYS A 48 10.25 -5.60 5.83
C LYS A 48 10.51 -6.79 6.75
N ARG A 49 9.63 -7.03 7.73
CA ARG A 49 9.81 -8.15 8.68
C ARG A 49 9.87 -9.49 7.98
N LYS A 50 8.98 -9.75 7.03
CA LYS A 50 8.96 -11.03 6.30
C LYS A 50 10.16 -11.19 5.38
N ALA A 51 10.59 -10.14 4.70
CA ALA A 51 11.79 -10.15 3.87
C ALA A 51 13.06 -10.38 4.71
N ASP A 52 13.15 -9.76 5.88
CA ASP A 52 14.25 -9.95 6.83
C ASP A 52 14.28 -11.38 7.39
N GLN A 53 13.12 -11.92 7.77
CA GLN A 53 12.98 -13.32 8.19
C GLN A 53 13.37 -14.30 7.08
N PHE A 54 12.91 -14.08 5.85
CA PHE A 54 13.28 -14.91 4.69
C PHE A 54 14.79 -14.90 4.41
N LYS A 55 15.49 -13.81 4.75
CA LYS A 55 16.95 -13.75 4.62
C LYS A 55 17.66 -14.57 5.70
N GLY A 56 17.16 -14.49 6.94
CA GLY A 56 17.74 -15.20 8.09
C GLY A 56 17.43 -16.70 8.12
N GLU A 57 16.26 -17.09 7.63
CA GLU A 57 15.78 -18.47 7.63
C GLU A 57 15.96 -19.09 6.23
N GLN A 58 16.48 -20.32 6.14
CA GLN A 58 16.63 -21.04 4.86
C GLN A 58 15.37 -21.81 4.46
N ILE A 59 14.19 -21.37 4.92
CA ILE A 59 12.94 -22.10 4.70
C ILE A 59 12.38 -21.71 3.31
N LEU A 60 12.22 -22.71 2.47
CA LEU A 60 11.58 -22.61 1.17
C LEU A 60 10.08 -22.82 1.37
N GLY A 61 9.28 -21.76 1.45
CA GLY A 61 7.84 -21.95 1.58
C GLY A 61 6.98 -20.69 1.54
N PRO A 62 5.66 -20.86 1.31
CA PRO A 62 4.70 -19.77 1.16
C PRO A 62 4.44 -18.96 2.44
N LEU A 63 5.04 -19.36 3.58
CA LEU A 63 4.96 -18.66 4.88
C LEU A 63 5.34 -17.18 4.77
N TYR A 64 6.28 -16.85 3.88
CA TYR A 64 6.76 -15.49 3.68
C TYR A 64 5.91 -14.65 2.73
N ARG A 65 4.77 -15.16 2.23
CA ARG A 65 3.90 -14.40 1.31
C ARG A 65 3.54 -13.03 1.90
N LEU A 66 3.74 -12.00 1.11
CA LEU A 66 3.53 -10.60 1.46
C LEU A 66 2.07 -10.20 1.19
N PRO A 67 1.37 -9.55 2.14
CA PRO A 67 0.05 -8.99 1.89
C PRO A 67 0.18 -7.74 1.02
N ILE A 68 -0.23 -7.79 -0.25
CA ILE A 68 -0.03 -6.68 -1.21
C ILE A 68 -1.30 -5.91 -1.57
N ILE A 69 -2.47 -6.41 -1.15
CA ILE A 69 -3.77 -5.93 -1.61
C ILE A 69 -4.06 -4.53 -1.10
N ASN A 70 -3.83 -4.25 0.19
CA ASN A 70 -4.20 -2.94 0.72
C ASN A 70 -3.26 -1.86 0.21
N PHE A 71 -1.99 -2.18 -0.07
CA PHE A 71 -1.03 -1.25 -0.62
C PHE A 71 -1.49 -0.74 -1.98
N TRP A 72 -1.77 -1.66 -2.91
CA TRP A 72 -2.20 -1.30 -4.26
C TRP A 72 -3.52 -0.52 -4.26
N ASN A 73 -4.52 -1.02 -3.52
CA ASN A 73 -5.82 -0.35 -3.44
C ASN A 73 -5.70 1.05 -2.82
N SER A 74 -4.89 1.20 -1.78
CA SER A 74 -4.64 2.50 -1.14
C SER A 74 -3.91 3.46 -2.08
N LEU A 75 -2.92 2.99 -2.82
CA LEU A 75 -2.18 3.79 -3.79
C LEU A 75 -3.11 4.28 -4.91
N MET A 76 -3.92 3.38 -5.51
CA MET A 76 -4.88 3.76 -6.56
C MET A 76 -5.93 4.75 -6.04
N ASN A 77 -6.44 4.54 -4.81
CA ASN A 77 -7.37 5.49 -4.19
C ASN A 77 -6.74 6.87 -3.97
N LEU A 78 -5.45 6.92 -3.63
CA LEU A 78 -4.73 8.18 -3.45
C LEU A 78 -4.53 8.91 -4.77
N ILE A 79 -4.10 8.20 -5.82
CA ILE A 79 -3.97 8.74 -7.18
C ILE A 79 -5.32 9.27 -7.66
N GLY A 80 -6.38 8.48 -7.53
CA GLY A 80 -7.75 8.91 -7.87
C GLY A 80 -8.26 10.10 -7.04
N SER A 81 -7.69 10.33 -5.86
CA SER A 81 -8.00 11.49 -5.01
C SER A 81 -7.16 12.75 -5.34
N GLY A 82 -6.30 12.70 -6.36
CA GLY A 82 -5.46 13.81 -6.80
C GLY A 82 -4.03 13.80 -6.24
N PHE A 83 -3.52 12.65 -5.81
CA PHE A 83 -2.09 12.51 -5.53
C PHE A 83 -1.31 12.37 -6.85
N ASP A 84 -0.49 13.36 -7.19
CA ASP A 84 0.11 13.55 -8.51
C ASP A 84 1.65 13.64 -8.50
N LYS A 85 2.28 13.29 -7.37
CA LYS A 85 3.75 13.27 -7.25
C LYS A 85 4.32 12.04 -7.96
N ALA A 86 4.56 12.18 -9.27
CA ALA A 86 5.03 11.09 -10.13
C ALA A 86 6.27 10.37 -9.57
N ASP A 87 7.26 11.11 -9.07
CA ASP A 87 8.47 10.56 -8.46
C ASP A 87 8.18 9.65 -7.25
N GLN A 88 7.19 10.00 -6.44
CA GLN A 88 6.77 9.20 -5.28
C GLN A 88 5.93 8.00 -5.71
N ILE A 89 5.06 8.17 -6.70
CA ILE A 89 4.24 7.09 -7.26
C ILE A 89 5.12 6.02 -7.86
N ASP A 90 6.14 6.40 -8.64
CA ASP A 90 7.07 5.47 -9.26
C ASP A 90 7.82 4.65 -8.21
N ARG A 91 8.38 5.31 -7.18
CA ARG A 91 9.08 4.62 -6.07
C ARG A 91 8.18 3.66 -5.31
N LEU A 92 6.93 4.04 -5.05
CA LEU A 92 5.94 3.19 -4.37
C LEU A 92 5.54 2.00 -5.26
N SER A 93 5.45 2.22 -6.57
CA SER A 93 5.13 1.20 -7.56
C SER A 93 6.27 0.21 -7.72
N ASP A 94 7.51 0.68 -7.82
CA ASP A 94 8.71 -0.17 -7.86
C ASP A 94 8.81 -1.05 -6.62
N PHE A 95 8.54 -0.48 -5.44
CA PHE A 95 8.52 -1.24 -4.20
C PHE A 95 7.45 -2.35 -4.20
N PHE A 96 6.25 -2.03 -4.68
CA PHE A 96 5.17 -3.00 -4.87
C PHE A 96 5.54 -4.10 -5.88
N LEU A 97 6.16 -3.74 -7.01
CA LEU A 97 6.58 -4.70 -8.04
C LEU A 97 7.59 -5.71 -7.48
N ASN A 98 8.52 -5.28 -6.64
CA ASN A 98 9.44 -6.18 -5.95
C ASN A 98 8.70 -7.13 -4.99
N ALA A 99 7.73 -6.63 -4.22
CA ALA A 99 6.92 -7.46 -3.33
C ALA A 99 6.05 -8.48 -4.11
N ASN A 100 5.49 -8.08 -5.25
CA ASN A 100 4.72 -8.95 -6.11
C ASN A 100 5.60 -10.01 -6.79
N GLY A 101 6.78 -9.61 -7.27
CA GLY A 101 7.79 -10.52 -7.82
C GLY A 101 8.22 -11.59 -6.81
N PHE A 102 8.47 -11.18 -5.57
CA PHE A 102 8.76 -12.08 -4.46
C PHE A 102 7.63 -13.10 -4.21
N ASN A 103 6.37 -12.63 -4.15
CA ASN A 103 5.22 -13.52 -3.99
C ASN A 103 5.09 -14.52 -5.14
N ARG A 104 5.30 -14.07 -6.38
CA ARG A 104 5.24 -14.93 -7.56
C ARG A 104 6.30 -16.03 -7.51
N GLY A 105 7.54 -15.71 -7.11
CA GLY A 105 8.58 -16.72 -6.97
C GLY A 105 8.26 -17.74 -5.87
N LEU A 106 7.63 -17.31 -4.76
CA LEU A 106 7.14 -18.26 -3.74
C LEU A 106 6.05 -19.18 -4.27
N ASP A 107 5.13 -18.66 -5.08
CA ASP A 107 4.07 -19.44 -5.72
C ASP A 107 4.64 -20.46 -6.72
N ASN A 108 5.67 -20.07 -7.48
CA ASN A 108 6.39 -20.99 -8.37
C ASN A 108 7.05 -22.13 -7.58
N ILE A 109 7.76 -21.81 -6.49
CA ILE A 109 8.40 -22.81 -5.61
C ILE A 109 7.36 -23.78 -5.05
N ASP A 110 6.24 -23.28 -4.53
CA ASP A 110 5.14 -24.11 -4.02
C ASP A 110 4.55 -25.01 -5.11
N SER A 111 4.42 -24.50 -6.34
CA SER A 111 3.97 -25.28 -7.50
C SER A 111 4.94 -26.42 -7.85
N TYR A 112 6.24 -26.17 -7.87
CA TYR A 112 7.26 -27.20 -8.14
C TYR A 112 7.29 -28.27 -7.04
N ILE A 113 7.22 -27.86 -5.77
CA ILE A 113 7.16 -28.79 -4.64
C ILE A 113 5.94 -29.71 -4.75
N LYS A 114 4.78 -29.17 -5.14
CA LYS A 114 3.54 -29.95 -5.32
C LYS A 114 3.58 -30.88 -6.54
N ALA A 115 4.31 -30.50 -7.59
CA ALA A 115 4.44 -31.31 -8.80
C ALA A 115 5.33 -32.56 -8.58
N GLY A 116 6.23 -32.53 -7.60
CA GLY A 116 6.92 -33.73 -7.10
C GLY A 116 8.04 -34.30 -7.99
N PHE A 117 8.49 -33.56 -9.03
CA PHE A 117 9.55 -34.03 -9.91
C PHE A 117 10.95 -33.67 -9.37
N LYS A 118 11.87 -34.65 -9.42
CA LYS A 118 13.29 -34.46 -9.01
C LYS A 118 14.05 -33.47 -9.90
N GLU A 119 13.61 -33.28 -11.13
CA GLU A 119 14.20 -32.34 -12.11
C GLU A 119 13.94 -30.87 -11.74
N ASP A 120 13.00 -30.60 -10.83
CA ASP A 120 12.64 -29.24 -10.42
C ASP A 120 13.53 -28.68 -9.30
N ALA A 121 14.47 -29.47 -8.76
CA ALA A 121 15.36 -29.00 -7.67
C ALA A 121 16.21 -27.79 -8.10
N ASP A 122 16.68 -27.79 -9.34
CA ASP A 122 17.43 -26.67 -9.92
C ASP A 122 16.54 -25.44 -10.15
N GLU A 123 15.28 -25.65 -10.55
CA GLU A 123 14.31 -24.55 -10.73
C GLU A 123 13.88 -23.95 -9.39
N ILE A 124 13.66 -24.77 -8.36
CA ILE A 124 13.40 -24.30 -6.98
C ILE A 124 14.58 -23.47 -6.49
N ASN A 125 15.82 -23.90 -6.71
CA ASN A 125 17.01 -23.14 -6.33
C ASN A 125 17.12 -21.82 -7.11
N ARG A 126 16.78 -21.83 -8.40
CA ARG A 126 16.78 -20.62 -9.24
C ARG A 126 15.73 -19.61 -8.78
N GLU A 127 14.50 -20.05 -8.53
CA GLU A 127 13.43 -19.19 -8.02
C GLU A 127 13.74 -18.68 -6.60
N ASN A 128 14.33 -19.51 -5.74
CA ASN A 128 14.77 -19.08 -4.42
C ASN A 128 15.85 -17.98 -4.52
N THR A 129 16.80 -18.14 -5.44
CA THR A 129 17.83 -17.13 -5.69
C THR A 129 17.22 -15.81 -6.16
N ARG A 130 16.24 -15.86 -7.08
CA ARG A 130 15.48 -14.68 -7.52
C ARG A 130 14.72 -14.03 -6.36
N ASN A 131 14.07 -14.82 -5.51
CA ASN A 131 13.38 -14.32 -4.32
C ASN A 131 14.33 -13.64 -3.33
N ARG A 132 15.55 -14.13 -3.17
CA ARG A 132 16.58 -13.45 -2.36
C ARG A 132 16.94 -12.08 -2.92
N VAL A 133 17.00 -11.93 -4.24
CA VAL A 133 17.19 -10.63 -4.89
C VAL A 133 16.03 -9.70 -4.55
N TYR A 134 14.78 -10.14 -4.75
CA TYR A 134 13.61 -9.32 -4.41
C TYR A 134 13.54 -8.96 -2.92
N ALA A 135 13.83 -9.90 -2.01
CA ALA A 135 13.87 -9.64 -0.58
C ALA A 135 14.95 -8.60 -0.21
N ASN A 136 16.12 -8.67 -0.84
CA ASN A 136 17.17 -7.67 -0.67
C ASN A 136 16.75 -6.29 -1.19
N GLU A 137 16.10 -6.24 -2.36
CA GLU A 137 15.59 -4.99 -2.93
C GLU A 137 14.50 -4.36 -2.05
N ILE A 138 13.59 -5.17 -1.50
CA ILE A 138 12.60 -4.70 -0.51
C ILE A 138 13.31 -4.06 0.68
N MET A 139 14.34 -4.72 1.23
CA MET A 139 15.10 -4.17 2.36
C MET A 139 15.87 -2.89 1.99
N ARG A 140 16.41 -2.82 0.77
CA ARG A 140 17.14 -1.65 0.26
C ARG A 140 16.22 -0.44 0.04
N LEU A 141 15.04 -0.66 -0.50
CA LEU A 141 14.07 0.39 -0.84
C LEU A 141 13.23 0.84 0.37
N TYR A 142 13.09 -0.02 1.39
CA TYR A 142 12.26 0.24 2.57
C TYR A 142 12.48 1.61 3.23
N PRO A 143 13.73 2.08 3.48
CA PRO A 143 13.95 3.37 4.14
C PRO A 143 13.39 4.55 3.34
N ASN A 144 13.51 4.51 2.01
CA ASN A 144 13.00 5.56 1.13
C ASN A 144 11.47 5.55 1.10
N VAL A 145 10.87 4.36 1.08
CA VAL A 145 9.42 4.20 1.05
C VAL A 145 8.79 4.62 2.37
N ILE A 146 9.36 4.23 3.50
CA ILE A 146 8.82 4.61 4.81
C ILE A 146 8.92 6.13 5.03
N GLU A 147 9.99 6.76 4.56
CA GLU A 147 10.13 8.23 4.59
C GLU A 147 9.03 8.92 3.77
N ILE A 148 8.74 8.42 2.57
CA ILE A 148 7.62 8.94 1.75
C ILE A 148 6.31 8.82 2.51
N LEU A 149 6.03 7.65 3.12
CA LEU A 149 4.79 7.41 3.84
C LEU A 149 4.67 8.26 5.11
N ASP A 150 5.77 8.48 5.83
CA ASP A 150 5.80 9.28 7.06
C ASP A 150 5.58 10.77 6.78
N LYS A 151 6.08 11.29 5.64
CA LYS A 151 5.82 12.68 5.23
C LYS A 151 4.35 12.97 4.91
N GLN A 152 3.52 11.95 4.73
CA GLN A 152 2.11 12.09 4.32
C GLN A 152 1.12 11.91 5.49
N LEU A 153 1.60 11.57 6.70
CA LEU A 153 0.79 11.24 7.88
C LEU A 153 0.75 12.37 8.92
#